data_AF-A0AAE0LHM7-F1
#
_entry.id   AF-A0AAE0LHM7-F1
#
_cell.length_a   1.000
_cell.length_b   1.000
_cell.length_c   1.000
_cell.angle_alpha   90.00
_cell.angle_beta   90.00
_cell.angle_gamma   90.00
#
_symmetry.space_group_name_H-M   'P 1'
#
loop_
_entity.id
_entity.type
_entity.pdbx_description
1 polymer ?
#
loop_
_entity_poly.entity_id
_entity_poly.type
_entity_poly.pdbx_seq_one_letter_code
_entity_poly.pdbx_strand_id
1 'polypeptide(L)'
;MSPGLGCNLLEFDWWNQRFAGPEPAERARERPDIRHIRFPIRDFDPFDLRMKLPSAVQTLAQQMAEQPGTAYIHCTAGLGRAPGVALAYMYWVLDMPLEKAYEQLFDRRPCHPQLGSIRSATCDILAGSRSTTQVRLSIPRGTATTVEIAGLDCGWGSRCELSLDEDGDEFVLLRDMPVGKFSYKYIIDGEWTLNPDAPTRDDDGNLNNFVEVIPEDPIELERRGRLEMPGRMTPRMVTTSLCCRDL
;
A
#
# COMPACT_ATOMS: atom_id res chain seq x y z
N MET A 1 9.08 -30.34 -29.39
CA MET A 1 8.89 -28.90 -29.12
C MET A 1 8.89 -28.73 -27.62
N SER A 2 9.93 -28.11 -27.06
CA SER A 2 9.93 -27.77 -25.63
C SER A 2 8.75 -26.84 -25.36
N PRO A 3 7.94 -27.06 -24.30
CA PRO A 3 6.90 -26.11 -23.96
C PRO A 3 7.58 -24.77 -23.69
N GLY A 4 7.26 -23.75 -24.48
CA GLY A 4 7.79 -22.41 -24.28
C GLY A 4 7.40 -21.95 -22.87
N LEU A 5 8.37 -21.45 -22.10
CA LEU A 5 8.12 -20.82 -20.81
C LEU A 5 7.08 -19.72 -21.00
N GLY A 6 5.90 -19.86 -20.39
CA GLY A 6 4.83 -18.88 -20.48
C GLY A 6 5.22 -17.56 -19.80
N CYS A 7 4.61 -16.45 -20.22
CA CYS A 7 4.80 -15.15 -19.59
C CYS A 7 3.49 -14.63 -18.99
N ASN A 8 3.51 -14.29 -17.70
CA ASN A 8 2.39 -13.62 -17.04
C ASN A 8 2.66 -12.10 -17.03
N LEU A 9 1.76 -11.30 -17.59
CA LEU A 9 1.81 -9.84 -17.57
C LEU A 9 0.82 -9.32 -16.53
N LEU A 10 1.31 -8.80 -15.41
CA LEU A 10 0.48 -8.26 -14.33
C LEU A 10 0.59 -6.74 -14.28
N GLU A 11 -0.54 -6.08 -14.51
CA GLU A 11 -0.71 -4.64 -14.55
C GLU A 11 -1.40 -4.14 -13.28
N PHE A 12 -0.69 -3.30 -12.52
CA PHE A 12 -1.19 -2.68 -11.28
C PHE A 12 -1.52 -1.19 -11.45
N ASP A 13 -2.09 -0.83 -12.60
CA ASP A 13 -2.43 0.56 -12.93
C ASP A 13 -3.84 0.97 -12.53
N TRP A 14 -3.96 2.22 -12.07
CA TRP A 14 -5.20 2.85 -11.60
C TRP A 14 -5.77 3.86 -12.60
N TRP A 15 -4.95 4.33 -13.55
CA TRP A 15 -5.38 5.35 -14.50
C TRP A 15 -6.04 4.75 -15.74
N ASN A 16 -7.22 5.23 -16.09
CA ASN A 16 -7.81 5.15 -17.44
C ASN A 16 -7.03 6.08 -18.40
N GLN A 17 -5.71 5.92 -18.50
CA GLN A 17 -4.93 6.67 -19.47
C GLN A 17 -5.13 6.01 -20.83
N ARG A 18 -5.83 6.69 -21.75
CA ARG A 18 -5.88 6.29 -23.16
C ARG A 18 -4.45 6.30 -23.69
N PHE A 19 -3.86 5.14 -23.89
CA PHE A 19 -2.61 5.01 -24.62
C PHE A 19 -2.82 5.52 -26.05
N ALA A 20 -1.81 6.14 -26.65
CA ALA A 20 -1.85 6.58 -28.06
C ALA A 20 -1.78 5.41 -29.07
N GLY A 21 -2.30 4.24 -28.70
CA GLY A 21 -2.29 2.97 -29.43
C GLY A 21 -3.15 1.93 -28.72
N PRO A 22 -3.23 0.68 -29.25
CA PRO A 22 -4.02 -0.37 -28.64
C PRO A 22 -3.58 -0.61 -27.19
N GLU A 23 -4.54 -0.78 -26.28
CA GLU A 23 -4.24 -0.97 -24.86
C GLU A 23 -3.33 -2.20 -24.67
N PRO A 24 -2.48 -2.25 -23.62
CA PRO A 24 -1.67 -3.42 -23.31
C PRO A 24 -2.46 -4.73 -23.32
N ALA A 25 -3.72 -4.68 -22.85
CA ALA A 25 -4.66 -5.79 -22.89
C ALA A 25 -4.97 -6.29 -24.31
N GLU A 26 -5.09 -5.40 -25.29
CA GLU A 26 -5.37 -5.76 -26.68
C GLU A 26 -4.15 -6.43 -27.33
N ARG A 27 -2.96 -5.89 -27.11
CA ARG A 27 -1.71 -6.50 -27.59
C ARG A 27 -1.45 -7.86 -26.97
N ALA A 28 -1.79 -8.04 -25.70
CA ALA A 28 -1.65 -9.33 -25.03
C ALA A 28 -2.59 -10.40 -25.61
N ARG A 29 -3.81 -10.02 -26.05
CA ARG A 29 -4.73 -10.97 -26.71
C ARG A 29 -4.19 -11.53 -28.02
N GLU A 30 -3.31 -10.81 -28.70
CA GLU A 30 -2.64 -11.28 -29.92
C GLU A 30 -1.54 -12.31 -29.64
N ARG A 31 -1.21 -12.55 -28.35
CA ARG A 31 -0.13 -13.41 -27.90
C ARG A 31 -0.66 -14.49 -26.97
N PRO A 32 -1.01 -15.68 -27.49
CA PRO A 32 -1.57 -16.76 -26.67
C PRO A 32 -0.58 -17.31 -25.63
N ASP A 33 0.70 -17.00 -25.77
CA ASP A 33 1.76 -17.32 -24.81
C ASP A 33 1.87 -16.32 -23.64
N ILE A 34 1.13 -15.20 -23.70
CA ILE A 34 1.11 -14.14 -22.69
C ILE A 34 -0.28 -14.08 -22.05
N ARG A 35 -0.32 -14.17 -20.72
CA ARG A 35 -1.54 -13.95 -19.94
C ARG A 35 -1.51 -12.56 -19.32
N HIS A 36 -2.41 -11.67 -19.74
CA HIS A 36 -2.54 -10.32 -19.15
C HIS A 36 -3.58 -10.28 -18.05
N ILE A 37 -3.22 -9.67 -16.93
CA ILE A 37 -4.01 -9.62 -15.70
C ILE A 37 -3.94 -8.20 -15.15
N ARG A 38 -5.10 -7.61 -14.89
CA ARG A 38 -5.19 -6.27 -14.31
C ARG A 38 -5.63 -6.38 -12.85
N PHE A 39 -4.87 -5.75 -11.96
CA PHE A 39 -5.19 -5.66 -10.54
C PHE A 39 -4.96 -4.21 -10.06
N PRO A 40 -6.00 -3.37 -10.01
CA PRO A 40 -5.81 -1.93 -9.81
C PRO A 40 -5.39 -1.58 -8.37
N ILE A 41 -4.28 -0.85 -8.23
CA ILE A 41 -3.81 -0.25 -6.97
C ILE A 41 -3.62 1.26 -7.20
N ARG A 42 -4.23 2.10 -6.35
CA ARG A 42 -4.20 3.57 -6.46
C ARG A 42 -2.78 4.09 -6.33
N ASP A 43 -2.42 5.03 -7.19
CA ASP A 43 -1.10 5.62 -7.18
C ASP A 43 -0.95 6.67 -6.08
N PHE A 44 0.29 6.87 -5.62
CA PHE A 44 0.61 7.77 -4.51
C PHE A 44 -0.22 7.50 -3.23
N ASP A 45 -0.55 6.23 -3.01
CA ASP A 45 -1.37 5.80 -1.89
C ASP A 45 -0.80 4.55 -1.20
N PRO A 46 0.01 4.74 -0.15
CA PRO A 46 0.52 3.65 0.67
C PRO A 46 -0.58 2.87 1.40
N PHE A 47 -1.74 3.49 1.66
CA PHE A 47 -2.87 2.85 2.32
C PHE A 47 -3.56 1.85 1.39
N ASP A 48 -3.97 2.26 0.19
CA ASP A 48 -4.58 1.33 -0.78
C ASP A 48 -3.61 0.21 -1.16
N LEU A 49 -2.31 0.51 -1.29
CA LEU A 49 -1.29 -0.52 -1.46
C LEU A 49 -1.29 -1.53 -0.31
N ARG A 50 -1.19 -1.08 0.96
CA ARG A 50 -1.27 -1.96 2.14
C ARG A 50 -2.52 -2.85 2.09
N MET A 51 -3.67 -2.26 1.81
CA MET A 51 -4.96 -2.98 1.83
C MET A 51 -5.04 -4.04 0.74
N LYS A 52 -4.44 -3.78 -0.42
CA LYS A 52 -4.52 -4.63 -1.62
C LYS A 52 -3.38 -5.63 -1.80
N LEU A 53 -2.25 -5.44 -1.12
CA LEU A 53 -1.10 -6.34 -1.22
C LEU A 53 -1.45 -7.83 -1.05
N PRO A 54 -2.26 -8.25 -0.04
CA PRO A 54 -2.60 -9.67 0.13
C PRO A 54 -3.24 -10.28 -1.12
N SER A 55 -4.29 -9.65 -1.66
CA SER A 55 -5.01 -10.13 -2.84
C SER A 55 -4.18 -10.01 -4.14
N ALA A 56 -3.35 -8.97 -4.25
CA ALA A 56 -2.43 -8.80 -5.37
C ALA A 56 -1.38 -9.92 -5.42
N VAL A 57 -0.76 -10.24 -4.27
CA VAL A 57 0.23 -11.31 -4.15
C VAL A 57 -0.41 -12.68 -4.33
N GLN A 58 -1.61 -12.91 -3.79
CA GLN A 58 -2.37 -14.14 -4.02
C GLN A 58 -2.64 -14.35 -5.50
N THR A 59 -3.09 -13.30 -6.20
CA THR A 59 -3.34 -13.35 -7.65
C THR A 59 -2.05 -13.71 -8.39
N LEU A 60 -0.94 -13.01 -8.12
CA LEU A 60 0.36 -13.35 -8.74
C LEU A 60 0.77 -14.80 -8.45
N ALA A 61 0.61 -15.29 -7.22
CA ALA A 61 0.96 -16.66 -6.85
C ALA A 61 0.14 -17.71 -7.60
N GLN A 62 -1.18 -17.53 -7.70
CA GLN A 62 -2.06 -18.43 -8.46
C GLN A 62 -1.65 -18.49 -9.93
N GLN A 63 -1.34 -17.34 -10.52
CA GLN A 63 -1.02 -17.24 -11.95
C GLN A 63 0.34 -17.86 -12.27
N MET A 64 1.30 -17.71 -11.35
CA MET A 64 2.60 -18.39 -11.45
C MET A 64 2.50 -19.90 -11.22
N ALA A 65 1.54 -20.37 -10.44
CA ALA A 65 1.28 -21.80 -10.25
C ALA A 65 0.60 -22.43 -11.47
N GLU A 66 -0.37 -21.73 -12.08
CA GLU A 66 -1.08 -22.19 -13.27
C GLU A 66 -0.24 -22.15 -14.54
N GLN A 67 0.57 -21.10 -14.71
CA GLN A 67 1.46 -20.92 -15.85
C GLN A 67 2.88 -20.56 -15.38
N PRO A 68 3.69 -21.58 -15.03
CA PRO A 68 5.07 -21.38 -14.62
C PRO A 68 5.89 -20.71 -15.73
N GLY A 69 6.74 -19.76 -15.35
CA GLY A 69 7.58 -19.03 -16.29
C GLY A 69 8.02 -17.68 -15.74
N THR A 70 7.94 -16.63 -16.55
CA THR A 70 8.34 -15.27 -16.15
C THR A 70 7.13 -14.39 -15.91
N ALA A 71 7.07 -13.70 -14.77
CA ALA A 71 6.11 -12.62 -14.54
C ALA A 71 6.74 -11.27 -14.88
N TYR A 72 6.05 -10.47 -15.69
CA TYR A 72 6.29 -9.04 -15.84
C TYR A 72 5.29 -8.28 -14.99
N ILE A 73 5.77 -7.77 -13.86
CA ILE A 73 4.97 -7.00 -12.88
C ILE A 73 5.21 -5.52 -13.16
N HIS A 74 4.17 -4.76 -13.51
CA HIS A 74 4.32 -3.34 -13.78
C HIS A 74 3.21 -2.48 -13.18
N CYS A 75 3.53 -1.20 -13.06
CA CYS A 75 2.60 -0.10 -12.83
C CYS A 75 3.02 1.02 -13.79
N THR A 76 2.68 2.28 -13.48
CA THR A 76 2.97 3.40 -14.38
C THR A 76 4.47 3.65 -14.53
N ALA A 77 5.18 3.89 -13.42
CA ALA A 77 6.62 4.17 -13.42
C ALA A 77 7.48 2.97 -13.01
N GLY A 78 6.85 1.91 -12.46
CA GLY A 78 7.58 0.78 -11.86
C GLY A 78 8.45 1.19 -10.67
N LEU A 79 8.08 2.23 -9.90
CA LEU A 79 8.87 2.72 -8.78
C LEU A 79 8.20 2.55 -7.40
N GLY A 80 6.90 2.30 -7.35
CA GLY A 80 6.13 2.16 -6.11
C GLY A 80 5.33 0.85 -6.05
N ARG A 81 4.12 0.86 -6.60
CA ARG A 81 3.14 -0.25 -6.56
C ARG A 81 3.72 -1.59 -7.03
N ALA A 82 4.25 -1.66 -8.25
CA ALA A 82 4.77 -2.90 -8.81
C ALA A 82 6.00 -3.45 -8.05
N PRO A 83 7.03 -2.63 -7.73
CA PRO A 83 8.09 -3.06 -6.81
C PRO A 83 7.56 -3.53 -5.45
N GLY A 84 6.54 -2.88 -4.89
CA GLY A 84 5.92 -3.29 -3.64
C GLY A 84 5.26 -4.68 -3.70
N VAL A 85 4.51 -4.96 -4.77
CA VAL A 85 3.91 -6.29 -4.99
C VAL A 85 4.98 -7.35 -5.23
N ALA A 86 6.01 -7.04 -6.04
CA ALA A 86 7.11 -7.97 -6.29
C ALA A 86 7.88 -8.29 -5.01
N LEU A 87 8.18 -7.28 -4.19
CA LEU A 87 8.85 -7.44 -2.91
C LEU A 87 8.03 -8.26 -1.92
N ALA A 88 6.72 -7.99 -1.82
CA ALA A 88 5.82 -8.76 -0.99
C ALA A 88 5.71 -10.23 -1.45
N TYR A 89 5.70 -10.49 -2.76
CA TYR A 89 5.74 -11.86 -3.30
C TYR A 89 7.04 -12.59 -2.95
N MET A 90 8.19 -11.91 -3.11
CA MET A 90 9.49 -12.43 -2.71
C MET A 90 9.49 -12.81 -1.22
N TYR A 91 8.90 -11.96 -0.39
CA TYR A 91 8.83 -12.15 1.06
C TYR A 91 7.86 -13.28 1.46
N TRP A 92 6.59 -13.20 1.02
CA TRP A 92 5.52 -14.07 1.50
C TRP A 92 5.46 -15.43 0.81
N VAL A 93 5.86 -15.50 -0.46
CA VAL A 93 5.69 -16.70 -1.30
C VAL A 93 7.01 -17.41 -1.56
N LEU A 94 8.08 -16.66 -1.84
CA LEU A 94 9.40 -17.23 -2.12
C LEU A 94 10.26 -17.45 -0.86
N ASP A 95 9.68 -17.27 0.32
CA ASP A 95 10.31 -17.48 1.63
C ASP A 95 11.63 -16.69 1.80
N MET A 96 11.74 -15.50 1.21
CA MET A 96 12.94 -14.64 1.34
C MET A 96 12.79 -13.62 2.48
N PRO A 97 13.78 -13.47 3.39
CA PRO A 97 13.73 -12.41 4.41
C PRO A 97 13.53 -11.03 3.77
N LEU A 98 12.63 -10.21 4.33
CA LEU A 98 12.17 -8.96 3.70
C LEU A 98 13.34 -8.02 3.35
N GLU A 99 14.31 -7.88 4.25
CA GLU A 99 15.49 -7.04 4.03
C GLU A 99 16.36 -7.55 2.86
N LYS A 100 16.58 -8.86 2.77
CA LYS A 100 17.33 -9.46 1.66
C LYS A 100 16.59 -9.34 0.33
N ALA A 101 15.28 -9.52 0.36
CA ALA A 101 14.45 -9.33 -0.82
C ALA A 101 14.48 -7.87 -1.29
N TYR A 102 14.49 -6.91 -0.35
CA TYR A 102 14.61 -5.48 -0.65
C TYR A 102 15.97 -5.15 -1.24
N GLU A 103 17.08 -5.59 -0.62
CA GLU A 103 18.43 -5.40 -1.14
C GLU A 103 18.55 -5.92 -2.58
N GLN A 104 18.10 -7.16 -2.82
CA GLN A 104 18.14 -7.75 -4.15
C GLN A 104 17.30 -6.99 -5.17
N LEU A 105 16.11 -6.50 -4.78
CA LEU A 105 15.26 -5.69 -5.64
C LEU A 105 15.92 -4.34 -5.95
N PHE A 106 16.44 -3.66 -4.93
CA PHE A 106 17.04 -2.34 -5.03
C PHE A 106 18.33 -2.34 -5.85
N ASP A 107 19.17 -3.36 -5.68
CA ASP A 107 20.39 -3.57 -6.48
C ASP A 107 20.11 -3.67 -7.99
N ARG A 108 18.95 -4.23 -8.35
CA ARG A 108 18.51 -4.36 -9.75
C ARG A 108 17.78 -3.13 -10.24
N ARG A 109 17.02 -2.49 -9.37
CA ARG A 109 16.22 -1.31 -9.67
C ARG A 109 16.10 -0.43 -8.44
N PRO A 110 16.84 0.68 -8.36
CA PRO A 110 16.62 1.71 -7.36
C PRO A 110 15.17 2.20 -7.44
N CYS A 111 14.39 1.97 -6.38
CA CYS A 111 12.96 2.26 -6.32
C CYS A 111 12.49 2.41 -4.87
N HIS A 112 11.22 2.78 -4.68
CA HIS A 112 10.60 2.96 -3.37
C HIS A 112 9.40 1.99 -3.21
N PRO A 113 9.64 0.70 -2.88
CA PRO A 113 8.61 -0.35 -2.83
C PRO A 113 7.66 -0.25 -1.62
N GLN A 114 7.64 0.88 -0.90
CA GLN A 114 6.75 1.15 0.23
C GLN A 114 6.86 0.08 1.34
N LEU A 115 8.07 -0.10 1.90
CA LEU A 115 8.34 -1.10 2.94
C LEU A 115 7.35 -1.03 4.11
N GLY A 116 6.95 0.18 4.52
CA GLY A 116 5.95 0.38 5.58
C GLY A 116 4.63 -0.33 5.26
N SER A 117 4.09 -0.17 4.05
CA SER A 117 2.86 -0.83 3.61
C SER A 117 2.99 -2.36 3.62
N ILE A 118 4.13 -2.91 3.20
CA ILE A 118 4.38 -4.37 3.24
C ILE A 118 4.42 -4.87 4.68
N ARG A 119 5.13 -4.15 5.56
CA ARG A 119 5.22 -4.52 6.98
C ARG A 119 3.84 -4.51 7.64
N SER A 120 3.08 -3.44 7.44
CA SER A 120 1.74 -3.33 8.00
C SER A 120 0.76 -4.37 7.42
N ALA A 121 0.82 -4.64 6.10
CA ALA A 121 0.02 -5.70 5.48
C ALA A 121 0.38 -7.09 6.03
N THR A 122 1.67 -7.33 6.31
CA THR A 122 2.13 -8.56 6.96
C THR A 122 1.56 -8.69 8.36
N CYS A 123 1.62 -7.63 9.18
CA CYS A 123 0.99 -7.62 10.50
C CYS A 123 -0.52 -7.91 10.42
N ASP A 124 -1.21 -7.35 9.42
CA ASP A 124 -2.64 -7.57 9.23
C ASP A 124 -2.96 -9.04 8.90
N ILE A 125 -2.17 -9.69 8.04
CA ILE A 125 -2.32 -11.12 7.72
C ILE A 125 -2.12 -11.96 8.99
N LEU A 126 -1.09 -11.65 9.79
CA LEU A 126 -0.73 -12.43 10.98
C LEU A 126 -1.67 -12.23 12.17
N ALA A 127 -2.36 -11.08 12.23
CA ALA A 127 -3.39 -10.80 13.23
C ALA A 127 -4.70 -11.55 12.92
N GLY A 128 -4.97 -11.88 11.65
CA GLY A 128 -6.17 -12.59 11.21
C GLY A 128 -7.43 -11.72 11.12
N SER A 129 -7.42 -10.53 11.70
CA SER A 129 -8.44 -9.49 11.50
C SER A 129 -7.82 -8.10 11.65
N ARG A 130 -8.43 -7.09 11.03
CA ARG A 130 -8.02 -5.68 11.16
C ARG A 130 -9.01 -4.97 12.07
N SER A 131 -8.66 -4.78 13.33
CA SER A 131 -9.40 -3.85 14.20
C SER A 131 -9.15 -2.41 13.72
N THR A 132 -10.17 -1.57 13.81
CA THR A 132 -10.11 -0.16 13.47
C THR A 132 -10.48 0.69 14.68
N THR A 133 -9.80 1.81 14.83
CA THR A 133 -10.10 2.83 15.84
C THR A 133 -10.54 4.10 15.12
N GLN A 134 -11.61 4.73 15.61
CA GLN A 134 -12.04 6.02 15.08
C GLN A 134 -11.03 7.10 15.47
N VAL A 135 -10.40 7.70 14.46
CA VAL A 135 -9.51 8.85 14.58
C VAL A 135 -10.32 10.11 14.30
N ARG A 136 -10.16 11.11 15.17
CA ARG A 136 -10.64 12.47 14.95
C ARG A 136 -9.46 13.36 14.59
N LEU A 137 -9.48 13.94 13.40
CA LEU A 137 -8.57 15.01 13.00
C LEU A 137 -9.36 16.31 12.99
N SER A 138 -8.91 17.32 13.71
CA SER A 138 -9.55 18.64 13.70
C SER A 138 -8.54 19.77 13.61
N ILE A 139 -9.01 20.91 13.10
CA ILE A 139 -8.28 22.16 13.09
C ILE A 139 -9.26 23.32 13.33
N PRO A 140 -8.89 24.36 14.11
CA PRO A 140 -9.74 25.53 14.28
C PRO A 140 -10.08 26.18 12.95
N ARG A 141 -11.34 26.59 12.78
CA ARG A 141 -11.83 27.24 11.57
C ARG A 141 -11.05 28.52 11.27
N GLY A 142 -10.90 29.40 12.27
CA GLY A 142 -10.31 30.72 12.07
C GLY A 142 -11.02 31.49 10.94
N THR A 143 -10.29 31.78 9.87
CA THR A 143 -10.83 32.44 8.65
C THR A 143 -10.98 31.50 7.45
N ALA A 144 -10.67 30.20 7.63
CA ALA A 144 -10.70 29.23 6.56
C ALA A 144 -12.12 29.05 6.01
N THR A 145 -12.20 28.93 4.69
CA THR A 145 -13.47 28.65 3.99
C THR A 145 -13.60 27.16 3.68
N THR A 146 -12.49 26.54 3.30
CA THR A 146 -12.41 25.12 2.95
C THR A 146 -11.20 24.50 3.63
N VAL A 147 -11.39 23.30 4.17
CA VAL A 147 -10.30 22.50 4.74
C VAL A 147 -10.44 21.09 4.20
N GLU A 148 -9.37 20.61 3.59
CA GLU A 148 -9.25 19.24 3.09
C GLU A 148 -8.01 18.57 3.68
N ILE A 149 -7.93 17.25 3.58
CA ILE A 149 -6.75 16.46 3.89
C ILE A 149 -6.36 15.62 2.67
N ALA A 150 -5.06 15.52 2.41
CA ALA A 150 -4.47 14.51 1.52
C ALA A 150 -3.53 13.58 2.31
N GLY A 151 -3.31 12.37 1.80
CA GLY A 151 -2.62 11.29 2.52
C GLY A 151 -3.63 10.41 3.26
N LEU A 152 -3.34 10.05 4.52
CA LEU A 152 -4.22 9.25 5.38
C LEU A 152 -4.69 7.95 4.67
N ASP A 153 -6.00 7.69 4.60
CA ASP A 153 -6.66 6.60 3.88
C ASP A 153 -7.11 6.97 2.45
N CYS A 154 -6.96 8.24 2.06
CA CYS A 154 -7.35 8.73 0.74
C CYS A 154 -6.19 8.85 -0.25
N GLY A 155 -4.96 8.70 0.21
CA GLY A 155 -3.76 8.84 -0.60
C GLY A 155 -3.44 10.31 -0.96
N TRP A 156 -2.26 10.53 -1.52
CA TRP A 156 -1.77 11.89 -1.85
C TRP A 156 -2.32 12.44 -3.16
N GLY A 157 -2.89 11.57 -4.00
CA GLY A 157 -3.54 11.95 -5.26
C GLY A 157 -5.04 12.28 -5.13
N SER A 158 -5.61 12.22 -3.93
CA SER A 158 -7.02 12.53 -3.67
C SER A 158 -7.14 13.40 -2.41
N ARG A 159 -8.35 13.90 -2.15
CA ARG A 159 -8.64 14.79 -1.02
C ARG A 159 -9.87 14.31 -0.27
N CYS A 160 -9.82 14.47 1.06
CA CYS A 160 -10.96 14.30 1.95
C CYS A 160 -11.35 15.66 2.49
N GLU A 161 -12.56 16.11 2.18
CA GLU A 161 -13.12 17.34 2.75
C GLU A 161 -13.45 17.15 4.23
N LEU A 162 -13.19 18.19 5.03
CA LEU A 162 -13.59 18.27 6.42
C LEU A 162 -14.93 19.00 6.55
N SER A 163 -15.72 18.60 7.53
CA SER A 163 -16.98 19.26 7.88
C SER A 163 -16.77 20.16 9.09
N LEU A 164 -17.48 21.29 9.14
CA LEU A 164 -17.58 22.06 10.38
C LEU A 164 -18.30 21.24 11.45
N ASP A 165 -17.87 21.40 12.70
CA ASP A 165 -18.58 20.87 13.86
C ASP A 165 -19.89 21.61 14.12
N GLU A 166 -20.64 21.18 15.14
CA GLU A 166 -21.97 21.72 15.45
C GLU A 166 -21.93 23.22 15.80
N ASP A 167 -20.85 23.67 16.47
CA ASP A 167 -20.65 25.05 16.87
C ASP A 167 -20.11 25.92 15.72
N GLY A 168 -19.52 25.29 14.68
CA GLY A 168 -18.98 25.97 13.51
C GLY A 168 -17.59 26.56 13.74
N ASP A 169 -16.91 26.14 14.80
CA ASP A 169 -15.63 26.66 15.29
C ASP A 169 -14.44 25.78 14.86
N GLU A 170 -14.67 24.51 14.53
CA GLU A 170 -13.63 23.58 14.07
C GLU A 170 -14.04 22.86 12.78
N PHE A 171 -13.06 22.62 11.90
CA PHE A 171 -13.18 21.63 10.84
C PHE A 171 -12.76 20.26 11.38
N VAL A 172 -13.56 19.23 11.13
CA VAL A 172 -13.41 17.88 11.69
C VAL A 172 -13.49 16.82 10.60
N LEU A 173 -12.58 15.83 10.68
CA LEU A 173 -12.64 14.57 9.95
C LEU A 173 -12.69 13.40 10.94
N LEU A 174 -13.66 12.51 10.80
CA LEU A 174 -13.70 11.23 11.50
C LEU A 174 -13.38 10.09 10.52
N ARG A 175 -12.44 9.21 10.89
CA ARG A 175 -12.02 8.07 10.08
C ARG A 175 -11.77 6.84 10.92
N ASP A 176 -12.35 5.71 10.53
CA ASP A 176 -12.04 4.42 11.13
C ASP A 176 -10.74 3.88 10.52
N MET A 177 -9.66 3.93 11.30
CA MET A 177 -8.31 3.65 10.82
C MET A 177 -7.80 2.35 11.45
N PRO A 178 -7.18 1.45 10.66
CA PRO A 178 -6.54 0.28 11.24
C PRO A 178 -5.29 0.69 12.00
N VAL A 179 -4.77 -0.22 12.82
CA VAL A 179 -3.49 -0.03 13.52
C VAL A 179 -2.36 0.32 12.53
N GLY A 180 -1.58 1.35 12.82
CA GLY A 180 -0.47 1.81 11.99
C GLY A 180 -0.23 3.32 12.07
N LYS A 181 0.74 3.78 11.27
CA LYS A 181 1.11 5.19 11.13
C LYS A 181 0.67 5.71 9.77
N PHE A 182 -0.06 6.81 9.75
CA PHE A 182 -0.63 7.39 8.54
C PHE A 182 -0.26 8.86 8.44
N SER A 183 0.62 9.19 7.50
CA SER A 183 0.98 10.58 7.20
C SER A 183 -0.14 11.28 6.45
N TYR A 184 -0.34 12.55 6.74
CA TYR A 184 -1.34 13.39 6.11
C TYR A 184 -0.90 14.86 6.13
N LYS A 185 -1.58 15.68 5.34
CA LYS A 185 -1.36 17.13 5.35
C LYS A 185 -2.67 17.85 5.03
N TYR A 186 -2.90 18.97 5.71
CA TYR A 186 -4.06 19.80 5.45
C TYR A 186 -3.87 20.59 4.15
N ILE A 187 -4.98 20.91 3.51
CA ILE A 187 -5.08 21.86 2.43
C ILE A 187 -6.13 22.87 2.86
N ILE A 188 -5.69 24.05 3.29
CA ILE A 188 -6.56 25.11 3.82
C ILE A 188 -6.67 26.17 2.74
N ASP A 189 -7.87 26.39 2.20
CA ASP A 189 -8.12 27.33 1.10
C ASP A 189 -7.16 27.13 -0.10
N GLY A 190 -6.84 25.85 -0.39
CA GLY A 190 -5.95 25.45 -1.47
C GLY A 190 -4.47 25.36 -1.11
N GLU A 191 -4.07 25.78 0.09
CA GLU A 191 -2.66 25.83 0.52
C GLU A 191 -2.27 24.66 1.44
N TRP A 192 -1.19 23.97 1.09
CA TRP A 192 -0.66 22.85 1.87
C TRP A 192 -0.14 23.31 3.22
N THR A 193 -0.82 22.89 4.29
CA THR A 193 -0.61 23.41 5.65
C THR A 193 -0.33 22.27 6.63
N LEU A 194 0.61 22.49 7.54
CA LEU A 194 0.84 21.61 8.69
C LEU A 194 0.03 22.11 9.88
N ASN A 195 -0.55 21.19 10.64
CA ASN A 195 -1.03 21.50 11.97
C ASN A 195 0.19 21.51 12.93
N PRO A 196 0.55 22.67 13.53
CA PRO A 196 1.70 22.77 14.42
C PRO A 196 1.51 22.02 15.76
N ASP A 197 0.27 21.73 16.13
CA ASP A 197 -0.09 21.05 17.37
C ASP A 197 -0.15 19.53 17.21
N ALA A 198 0.00 19.04 15.97
CA ALA A 198 0.01 17.62 15.65
C ALA A 198 1.44 17.12 15.38
N PRO A 199 1.74 15.84 15.69
CA PRO A 199 3.08 15.30 15.46
C PRO A 199 3.41 15.29 13.96
N THR A 200 4.69 15.45 13.65
CA THR A 200 5.21 15.52 12.28
C THR A 200 6.27 14.47 12.00
N ARG A 201 6.41 14.11 10.72
CA ARG A 201 7.40 13.17 10.22
C ARG A 201 7.88 13.62 8.84
N ASP A 202 9.16 13.38 8.57
CA ASP A 202 9.75 13.54 7.23
C ASP A 202 9.47 12.28 6.40
N ASP A 203 8.78 12.46 5.28
CA ASP A 203 8.53 11.44 4.27
C ASP A 203 9.25 11.84 2.97
N ASP A 204 10.50 11.39 2.84
CA ASP A 204 11.36 11.64 1.68
C ASP A 204 11.53 13.13 1.36
N GLY A 205 11.86 13.93 2.38
CA GLY A 205 12.07 15.38 2.27
C GLY A 205 10.78 16.20 2.31
N ASN A 206 9.63 15.56 2.53
CA ASN A 206 8.36 16.23 2.75
C ASN A 206 7.94 16.11 4.21
N LEU A 207 7.90 17.24 4.91
CA LEU A 207 7.37 17.28 6.28
C LEU A 207 5.84 17.22 6.23
N ASN A 208 5.29 16.19 6.88
CA ASN A 208 3.86 15.90 6.98
C ASN A 208 3.45 15.75 8.44
N ASN A 209 2.17 15.97 8.75
CA ASN A 209 1.61 15.47 10.00
C ASN A 209 1.42 13.96 9.89
N PHE A 210 1.30 13.26 11.03
CA PHE A 210 0.86 11.87 11.01
C PHE A 210 -0.08 11.57 12.18
N VAL A 211 -0.87 10.52 12.02
CA VAL A 211 -1.59 9.89 13.12
C VAL A 211 -1.10 8.47 13.32
N GLU A 212 -0.92 8.08 14.57
CA GLU A 212 -0.54 6.72 14.97
C GLU A 212 -1.73 6.08 15.68
N VAL A 213 -2.23 4.99 15.11
CA VAL A 213 -3.23 4.13 15.73
C VAL A 213 -2.50 2.94 16.33
N ILE A 214 -2.54 2.85 17.65
CA ILE A 214 -1.90 1.79 18.45
C ILE A 214 -2.96 0.72 18.75
N PRO A 215 -2.63 -0.59 18.67
CA PRO A 215 -3.59 -1.63 19.05
C PRO A 215 -3.92 -1.53 20.55
N GLU A 216 -5.18 -1.77 20.89
CA GLU A 216 -5.63 -1.80 22.29
C GLU A 216 -5.05 -3.01 23.04
N ASP A 217 -4.85 -4.13 22.35
CA ASP A 217 -4.24 -5.33 22.92
C ASP A 217 -2.71 -5.16 23.05
N PRO A 218 -2.16 -5.17 24.28
CA PRO A 218 -0.71 -5.07 24.51
C PRO A 218 0.09 -6.22 23.87
N ILE A 219 -0.53 -7.39 23.68
CA ILE A 219 0.10 -8.53 23.03
C ILE A 219 0.23 -8.25 21.53
N GLU A 220 -0.81 -7.70 20.89
CA GLU A 220 -0.73 -7.24 19.51
C GLU A 220 0.32 -6.13 19.35
N LEU A 221 0.36 -5.17 20.28
CA LEU A 221 1.37 -4.11 20.30
C LEU A 221 2.79 -4.68 20.30
N GLU A 222 3.08 -5.62 21.20
CA GLU A 222 4.40 -6.25 21.27
C GLU A 222 4.70 -7.05 20.00
N ARG A 223 3.73 -7.79 19.46
CA ARG A 223 3.88 -8.55 18.21
C ARG A 223 4.20 -7.63 17.04
N ARG A 224 3.47 -6.53 16.87
CA ARG A 224 3.72 -5.53 15.82
C ARG A 224 5.07 -4.86 16.00
N GLY A 225 5.44 -4.46 17.22
CA GLY A 225 6.75 -3.89 17.51
C GLY A 225 7.92 -4.82 17.12
N ARG A 226 7.78 -6.13 17.36
CA ARG A 226 8.77 -7.14 16.93
C ARG A 226 8.85 -7.28 15.42
N LEU A 227 7.71 -7.19 14.72
CA LEU A 227 7.61 -7.30 13.27
C LEU A 227 8.13 -6.04 12.56
N GLU A 228 7.94 -4.86 13.13
CA GLU A 228 8.40 -3.60 12.56
C GLU A 228 9.92 -3.38 12.72
N MET A 229 10.59 -4.15 13.60
CA MET A 229 12.05 -4.11 13.73
C MET A 229 12.78 -4.72 12.51
N PRO A 230 13.89 -4.10 12.05
CA PRO A 230 14.75 -4.68 11.02
C PRO A 230 15.25 -6.08 11.39
N GLY A 231 15.17 -7.02 10.44
CA GLY A 231 15.75 -8.36 10.53
C GLY A 231 14.95 -9.39 11.34
N ARG A 232 13.74 -9.05 11.82
CA ARG A 232 12.87 -9.97 12.58
C ARG A 232 11.68 -10.53 11.81
N MET A 233 11.39 -9.99 10.62
CA MET A 233 10.38 -10.53 9.72
C MET A 233 10.90 -11.77 8.99
N THR A 234 10.77 -12.93 9.63
CA THR A 234 11.10 -14.20 8.97
C THR A 234 9.93 -14.70 8.12
N PRO A 235 10.17 -15.22 6.92
CA PRO A 235 9.10 -15.65 6.00
C PRO A 235 8.20 -16.77 6.52
N ARG A 236 8.74 -17.66 7.37
CA ARG A 236 8.01 -18.73 8.08
C ARG A 236 6.80 -18.27 8.90
N MET A 237 6.73 -16.99 9.27
CA MET A 237 5.59 -16.46 10.03
C MET A 237 4.35 -16.32 9.14
N VAL A 238 4.53 -16.02 7.85
CA VAL A 238 3.44 -15.65 6.92
C VAL A 238 2.93 -16.86 6.12
N THR A 239 3.82 -17.80 5.79
CA THR A 239 3.50 -18.99 5.00
C THR A 239 2.53 -19.92 5.71
N THR A 240 2.56 -20.04 7.03
CA THR A 240 1.58 -20.84 7.81
C THR A 240 0.19 -20.22 7.86
N SER A 241 0.07 -18.88 7.87
CA SER A 241 -1.23 -18.17 7.82
C SER A 241 -1.87 -18.16 6.44
N LEU A 242 -1.07 -18.22 5.36
CA LEU A 242 -1.58 -18.27 3.98
C LEU A 242 -1.88 -19.70 3.51
N CYS A 243 -1.37 -20.74 4.17
CA CYS A 243 -1.41 -22.12 3.68
C CYS A 243 -2.49 -23.01 4.35
N CYS A 244 -3.27 -22.51 5.30
CA CYS A 244 -4.22 -23.35 6.04
C CYS A 244 -5.61 -22.71 6.14
N ARG A 245 -6.46 -23.08 5.17
CA ARG A 245 -7.94 -23.02 5.20
C ARG A 245 -8.49 -21.60 5.23
N ASP A 246 -9.23 -21.26 4.18
CA ASP A 246 -9.93 -19.98 3.93
C ASP A 246 -9.12 -18.92 3.16
N LEU A 247 -8.60 -19.33 2.00
CA LEU A 247 -8.40 -18.49 0.81
C LEU A 247 -9.17 -19.09 -0.37
#